data_AF-A0A450YLM1-F1
#
_entry.id   AF-A0A450YLM1-F1
#
_cell.length_a   1.000
_cell.length_b   1.000
_cell.length_c   1.000
_cell.angle_alpha   90.00
_cell.angle_beta   90.00
_cell.angle_gamma   90.00
#
_symmetry.space_group_name_H-M   'P 1'
#
loop_
_entity.id
_entity.type
_entity.pdbx_description
1 polymer ?
#
loop_
_entity_poly.entity_id
_entity_poly.type
_entity_poly.pdbx_seq_one_letter_code
_entity_poly.pdbx_strand_id
1 'polypeptide(L)'
;MKKTVYLDTTIPSYLFDERESIRAWVDITKRWWDEERQRFDLWISGETVTELRNGDYPKKQEVLAFVSEIPILSLETAIIDTAETYLKHYLMPQKLEGDALHLAYASYYKMGFLLTCLKLKLPAITWPTPTSNSTSGSSIPG
;
A
#
# COMPACT_ATOMS: atom_id res chain seq x y z
N MET A 1 -5.81 19.90 13.30
CA MET A 1 -4.98 19.61 12.12
C MET A 1 -5.39 18.26 11.56
N LYS A 2 -5.51 18.13 10.24
CA LYS A 2 -5.70 16.82 9.61
C LYS A 2 -4.40 16.02 9.73
N LYS A 3 -4.50 14.70 9.75
CA LYS A 3 -3.31 13.83 9.73
C LYS A 3 -2.82 13.73 8.28
N THR A 4 -1.51 13.62 8.08
CA THR A 4 -0.94 13.42 6.75
C THR A 4 -0.96 11.95 6.37
N VAL A 5 -1.24 11.66 5.11
CA VAL A 5 -1.15 10.31 4.54
C VAL A 5 -0.37 10.37 3.24
N TYR A 6 0.59 9.48 3.12
CA TYR A 6 1.32 9.25 1.88
C TYR A 6 0.70 8.06 1.15
N LEU A 7 0.35 8.26 -0.11
CA LEU A 7 -0.22 7.22 -0.96
C LEU A 7 0.90 6.60 -1.80
N ASP A 8 1.05 5.28 -1.74
CA ASP A 8 1.83 4.57 -2.75
C ASP A 8 1.06 4.45 -4.07
N THR A 9 1.68 3.83 -5.07
CA THR A 9 1.12 3.62 -6.42
C THR A 9 -0.13 2.77 -6.44
N THR A 10 -0.30 1.86 -5.48
CA THR A 10 -1.40 0.89 -5.49
C THR A 10 -2.75 1.57 -5.33
N ILE A 11 -2.83 2.63 -4.52
CA ILE A 11 -4.06 3.38 -4.26
C ILE A 11 -4.61 4.05 -5.53
N PRO A 12 -3.88 4.96 -6.20
CA PRO A 12 -4.35 5.57 -7.45
C PRO A 12 -4.54 4.53 -8.56
N SER A 13 -3.74 3.45 -8.62
CA SER A 13 -3.97 2.37 -9.58
C SER A 13 -5.32 1.68 -9.35
N TYR A 14 -5.67 1.32 -8.11
CA TYR A 14 -6.89 0.59 -7.78
C TYR A 14 -8.15 1.44 -7.89
N LEU A 15 -8.07 2.76 -7.69
CA LEU A 15 -9.22 3.66 -7.87
C LEU A 15 -9.81 3.60 -9.28
N PHE A 16 -8.98 3.34 -10.28
CA PHE A 16 -9.38 3.29 -11.70
C PHE A 16 -9.27 1.89 -12.30
N ASP A 17 -9.02 0.87 -11.49
CA ASP A 17 -8.97 -0.51 -11.96
C ASP A 17 -10.38 -1.11 -12.06
N GLU A 18 -10.55 -2.03 -13.01
CA GLU A 18 -11.82 -2.68 -13.33
C GLU A 18 -11.68 -4.22 -13.42
N ARG A 19 -10.47 -4.74 -13.21
CA ARG A 19 -10.17 -6.18 -13.29
C ARG A 19 -10.88 -6.94 -12.17
N GLU A 20 -11.66 -7.96 -12.55
CA GLU A 20 -12.41 -8.81 -11.62
C GLU A 20 -11.50 -9.47 -10.57
N SER A 21 -10.29 -9.88 -10.96
CA SER A 21 -9.35 -10.62 -10.11
C SER A 21 -8.87 -9.85 -8.86
N ILE A 22 -9.09 -8.53 -8.83
CA ILE A 22 -8.73 -7.66 -7.70
C ILE A 22 -9.91 -6.81 -7.21
N ARG A 23 -11.15 -7.15 -7.60
CA ARG A 23 -12.35 -6.34 -7.30
C ARG A 23 -12.52 -6.01 -5.81
N ALA A 24 -12.29 -6.97 -4.92
CA ALA A 24 -12.38 -6.74 -3.48
C ALA A 24 -11.46 -5.61 -3.00
N TRP A 25 -10.25 -5.50 -3.55
CA TRP A 25 -9.31 -4.43 -3.21
C TRP A 25 -9.75 -3.10 -3.80
N VAL A 26 -10.19 -3.11 -5.07
CA VAL A 26 -10.76 -1.93 -5.73
C VAL A 26 -11.92 -1.36 -4.91
N ASP A 27 -12.83 -2.21 -4.44
CA ASP A 27 -14.00 -1.79 -3.66
C ASP A 27 -13.58 -1.19 -2.30
N ILE A 28 -12.60 -1.80 -1.62
CA ILE A 28 -12.05 -1.27 -0.36
C ILE A 28 -11.36 0.08 -0.58
N THR A 29 -10.53 0.21 -1.63
CA THR A 29 -9.82 1.44 -1.95
C THR A 29 -10.81 2.57 -2.29
N LYS A 30 -11.82 2.28 -3.12
CA LYS A 30 -12.87 3.24 -3.48
C LYS A 30 -13.68 3.68 -2.26
N ARG A 31 -14.08 2.74 -1.41
CA ARG A 31 -14.77 3.06 -0.15
C ARG A 31 -13.93 3.99 0.73
N TRP A 32 -12.66 3.66 0.97
CA TRP A 32 -11.78 4.51 1.77
C TRP A 32 -11.64 5.91 1.15
N TRP A 33 -11.52 5.99 -0.17
CA TRP A 33 -11.41 7.25 -0.88
C TRP A 33 -12.66 8.13 -0.70
N ASP A 34 -13.83 7.55 -0.83
CA ASP A 34 -15.10 8.27 -0.75
C ASP A 34 -15.43 8.69 0.68
N GLU A 35 -15.23 7.79 1.65
CA GLU A 35 -15.67 7.97 3.04
C GLU A 35 -14.61 8.67 3.91
N GLU A 36 -13.32 8.37 3.70
CA GLU A 36 -12.28 8.68 4.68
C GLU A 36 -11.27 9.75 4.23
N ARG A 37 -10.96 9.86 2.93
CA ARG A 37 -9.85 10.72 2.44
C ARG A 37 -9.93 12.16 2.93
N GLN A 38 -11.14 12.70 3.09
CA GLN A 38 -11.38 14.10 3.48
C GLN A 38 -10.83 14.43 4.87
N ARG A 39 -10.56 13.41 5.69
CA ARG A 39 -10.00 13.55 7.04
C ARG A 39 -8.47 13.71 7.04
N PHE A 40 -7.83 13.56 5.88
CA PHE A 40 -6.38 13.54 5.74
C PHE A 40 -5.89 14.60 4.74
N ASP A 41 -4.63 14.99 4.90
CA ASP A 41 -3.88 15.72 3.87
C ASP A 41 -3.10 14.68 3.06
N LEU A 42 -3.41 14.59 1.77
CA LEU A 42 -2.90 13.55 0.86
C LEU A 42 -1.60 14.00 0.19
N TRP A 43 -0.62 13.09 0.15
CA TRP A 43 0.68 13.33 -0.48
C TRP A 43 1.11 12.11 -1.31
N ILE A 44 1.86 12.37 -2.39
CA ILE A 44 2.54 11.34 -3.19
C ILE A 44 4.00 11.73 -3.41
N SER A 45 4.77 10.85 -4.03
CA SER A 45 6.14 11.13 -4.48
C SER A 45 6.29 11.08 -5.99
N GLY A 46 7.44 11.54 -6.49
CA GLY A 46 7.87 11.28 -7.86
C GLY A 46 7.98 9.78 -8.19
N GLU A 47 8.27 8.94 -7.20
CA GLU A 47 8.29 7.48 -7.37
C GLU A 47 6.90 6.95 -7.70
N THR A 48 5.88 7.42 -6.98
CA THR A 48 4.47 7.06 -7.23
C THR A 48 4.08 7.34 -8.68
N VAL A 49 4.44 8.53 -9.18
CA VAL A 49 4.16 8.92 -10.56
C VAL A 49 4.93 8.05 -11.56
N THR A 50 6.19 7.72 -11.26
CA THR A 50 7.05 6.89 -12.12
C THR A 50 6.51 5.47 -12.22
N GLU A 51 6.16 4.84 -11.11
CA GLU A 51 5.57 3.51 -11.09
C GLU A 51 4.21 3.49 -11.81
N LEU A 52 3.36 4.50 -11.61
CA LEU A 52 2.10 4.63 -12.35
C LEU A 52 2.34 4.75 -13.86
N ARG A 53 3.36 5.52 -14.28
CA ARG A 53 3.75 5.64 -15.69
C ARG A 53 4.34 4.36 -16.27
N ASN A 54 4.89 3.46 -15.46
CA ASN A 54 5.47 2.20 -15.91
C ASN A 54 4.48 1.02 -15.79
N GLY A 55 3.46 1.15 -14.94
CA GLY A 55 2.46 0.11 -14.71
C GLY A 55 1.53 -0.15 -15.90
N ASP A 56 0.92 -1.33 -15.89
CA ASP A 56 -0.04 -1.79 -16.90
C ASP A 56 -1.44 -1.96 -16.26
N TYR A 57 -2.35 -1.07 -16.65
CA TYR A 57 -3.75 -1.07 -16.21
C TYR A 57 -4.62 -0.26 -17.20
N PRO A 58 -5.93 -0.58 -17.32
CA PRO A 58 -6.76 -0.12 -18.44
C PRO A 58 -6.90 1.40 -18.56
N LYS A 59 -6.89 2.11 -17.42
CA LYS A 59 -7.22 3.55 -17.32
C LYS A 59 -6.03 4.43 -16.96
N LYS A 60 -4.85 4.11 -17.49
CA LYS A 60 -3.59 4.78 -17.17
C LYS A 60 -3.60 6.30 -17.33
N GLN A 61 -4.20 6.81 -18.40
CA GLN A 61 -4.27 8.25 -18.63
C GLN A 61 -5.15 8.96 -17.59
N GLU A 62 -6.27 8.35 -17.20
CA GLU A 62 -7.16 8.88 -16.17
C GLU A 62 -6.45 8.93 -14.82
N VAL A 63 -5.70 7.87 -14.46
CA VAL A 63 -4.92 7.81 -13.23
C VAL A 63 -3.84 8.88 -13.20
N LEU A 64 -3.09 9.06 -14.29
CA LEU A 64 -2.02 10.06 -14.37
C LEU A 64 -2.57 11.49 -14.30
N ALA A 65 -3.72 11.75 -14.92
CA ALA A 65 -4.41 13.04 -14.80
C ALA A 65 -4.83 13.30 -13.35
N PHE A 66 -5.43 12.30 -12.70
CA PHE A 66 -5.86 12.39 -11.31
C PHE A 66 -4.71 12.65 -10.33
N VAL A 67 -3.60 11.90 -10.42
CA VAL A 67 -2.48 12.09 -9.48
C VAL A 67 -1.74 13.41 -9.69
N SER A 68 -1.90 14.06 -10.86
CA SER A 68 -1.32 15.39 -11.10
C SER A 68 -1.96 16.49 -10.24
N GLU A 69 -3.13 16.23 -9.67
CA GLU A 69 -3.83 17.15 -8.75
C GLU A 69 -3.39 16.96 -7.28
N ILE A 70 -2.62 15.92 -6.97
CA ILE A 70 -2.16 15.60 -5.61
C ILE A 70 -0.77 16.22 -5.38
N PRO A 71 -0.53 16.90 -4.24
CA PRO A 71 0.78 17.43 -3.90
C PRO A 71 1.89 16.37 -3.89
N ILE A 72 3.01 16.70 -4.56
CA ILE A 72 4.18 15.83 -4.70
C ILE A 72 5.26 16.26 -3.71
N LEU A 73 5.79 15.31 -2.94
CA LEU A 73 6.94 15.49 -2.07
C LEU A 73 8.24 15.54 -2.88
N SER A 74 9.14 16.43 -2.50
CA SER A 74 10.47 16.55 -3.12
C SER A 74 11.33 15.32 -2.83
N LEU A 75 12.19 14.94 -3.78
CA LEU A 75 13.20 13.91 -3.55
C LEU A 75 14.42 14.56 -2.91
N GLU A 76 14.83 14.06 -1.75
CA GLU A 76 16.03 14.49 -1.03
C GLU A 76 17.05 13.33 -0.98
N THR A 77 18.35 13.63 -1.00
CA THR A 77 19.40 12.59 -0.93
C THR A 77 19.23 11.68 0.28
N ALA A 78 18.85 12.25 1.43
CA ALA A 78 18.61 11.48 2.66
C ALA A 78 17.50 10.42 2.53
N ILE A 79 16.54 10.61 1.61
CA ILE A 79 15.49 9.63 1.33
C ILE A 79 16.10 8.41 0.62
N ILE A 80 16.99 8.64 -0.34
CA ILE A 80 17.71 7.59 -1.07
C ILE A 80 18.59 6.80 -0.09
N ASP A 81 19.40 7.49 0.71
CA ASP A 81 20.28 6.86 1.71
C ASP A 81 19.47 6.02 2.72
N THR A 82 18.28 6.49 3.09
CA THR A 82 17.38 5.76 3.99
C THR A 82 16.83 4.49 3.34
N ALA A 83 16.40 4.56 2.08
CA ALA A 83 15.91 3.39 1.34
C ALA A 83 17.03 2.34 1.16
N GLU A 84 18.23 2.78 0.78
CA GLU A 84 19.41 1.91 0.69
C GLU A 84 19.73 1.24 2.04
N THR A 85 19.60 1.98 3.14
CA THR A 85 19.76 1.45 4.49
C THR A 85 18.74 0.34 4.78
N TYR A 86 17.46 0.53 4.41
CA TYR A 86 16.44 -0.50 4.60
C TYR A 86 16.76 -1.81 3.87
N LEU A 87 17.24 -1.71 2.64
CA LEU A 87 17.60 -2.88 1.83
C LEU A 87 18.89 -3.54 2.33
N LYS A 88 19.91 -2.75 2.68
CA LYS A 88 21.21 -3.23 3.17
C LYS A 88 21.08 -3.99 4.49
N HIS A 89 20.22 -3.50 5.38
CA HIS A 89 20.03 -4.09 6.71
C HIS A 89 18.87 -5.10 6.75
N TYR A 90 18.34 -5.52 5.59
CA TYR A 90 17.26 -6.50 5.48
C TYR A 90 15.99 -6.13 6.26
N LEU A 91 15.77 -4.83 6.49
CA LEU A 91 14.50 -4.32 7.02
C LEU A 91 13.39 -4.48 5.98
N MET A 92 13.77 -4.54 4.70
CA MET A 92 12.90 -4.90 3.59
C MET A 92 13.62 -5.91 2.67
N PRO A 93 12.89 -6.86 2.06
CA PRO A 93 13.43 -7.72 1.02
C PRO A 93 14.03 -6.90 -0.13
N GLN A 94 15.21 -7.29 -0.63
CA GLN A 94 15.89 -6.58 -1.71
C GLN A 94 15.06 -6.44 -2.99
N LYS A 95 14.13 -7.36 -3.26
CA LYS A 95 13.21 -7.31 -4.40
C LYS A 95 12.15 -6.18 -4.32
N LEU A 96 12.10 -5.45 -3.22
CA LEU A 96 11.11 -4.40 -2.93
C LEU A 96 11.76 -3.01 -2.90
N GLU A 97 12.64 -2.71 -3.87
CA GLU A 97 13.36 -1.43 -3.91
C GLU A 97 12.42 -0.22 -3.99
N GLY A 98 11.37 -0.29 -4.84
CA GLY A 98 10.33 0.74 -4.93
C GLY A 98 9.60 0.95 -3.61
N ASP A 99 9.12 -0.13 -2.99
CA ASP A 99 8.45 -0.06 -1.68
C ASP A 99 9.36 0.52 -0.58
N ALA A 100 10.66 0.22 -0.62
CA ALA A 100 11.64 0.78 0.31
C ALA A 100 11.75 2.30 0.15
N LEU A 101 11.68 2.80 -1.08
CA LEU A 101 11.66 4.22 -1.34
C LEU A 101 10.35 4.87 -0.87
N HIS A 102 9.19 4.24 -1.09
CA HIS A 102 7.91 4.71 -0.54
C HIS A 102 7.94 4.82 1.00
N LEU A 103 8.52 3.81 1.68
CA LEU A 103 8.68 3.84 3.12
C LEU A 103 9.65 4.95 3.57
N ALA A 104 10.73 5.17 2.82
CA ALA A 104 11.71 6.21 3.13
C ALA A 104 11.09 7.61 3.01
N TYR A 105 10.28 7.87 1.97
CA TYR A 105 9.50 9.11 1.83
C TYR A 105 8.60 9.34 3.05
N ALA A 106 7.80 8.33 3.40
CA ALA A 106 6.88 8.42 4.54
C ALA A 106 7.63 8.71 5.85
N SER A 107 8.80 8.09 6.03
CA SER A 107 9.63 8.24 7.23
C SER A 107 10.32 9.61 7.30
N TYR A 108 10.94 10.06 6.21
CA TYR A 108 11.65 11.34 6.14
C TYR A 108 10.72 12.53 6.40
N TYR A 109 9.56 12.55 5.75
CA TYR A 109 8.58 13.63 5.91
C TYR A 109 7.67 13.46 7.14
N LYS A 110 7.89 12.41 7.95
CA LYS A 110 7.11 12.12 9.17
C LYS A 110 5.62 12.03 8.88
N MET A 111 5.27 11.34 7.79
CA MET A 111 3.89 11.11 7.39
C MET A 111 3.16 10.34 8.49
N GLY A 112 1.94 10.77 8.82
CA GLY A 112 1.14 10.11 9.85
C GLY A 112 0.77 8.67 9.48
N PHE A 113 0.60 8.43 8.17
CA PHE A 113 0.32 7.11 7.62
C PHE A 113 0.96 6.94 6.24
N LEU A 114 1.36 5.70 5.94
CA LEU A 114 1.62 5.20 4.60
C LEU A 114 0.42 4.34 4.20
N LEU A 115 -0.35 4.76 3.21
CA LEU A 115 -1.48 4.00 2.71
C LEU A 115 -1.06 3.20 1.48
N THR A 116 -1.26 1.90 1.57
CA THR A 116 -0.93 0.93 0.54
C THR A 116 -1.96 -0.20 0.56
N CYS A 117 -2.27 -0.75 -0.61
CA CYS A 117 -2.99 -2.00 -0.76
C CYS A 117 -2.04 -3.18 -0.99
N LEU A 118 -0.81 -3.08 -0.46
CA LEU A 118 0.27 -4.04 -0.67
C LEU A 118 -0.26 -5.47 -0.58
N LYS A 119 -0.16 -6.20 -1.70
CA LYS A 119 -0.04 -7.65 -1.66
C LYS A 119 1.34 -7.94 -1.11
N LEU A 120 1.51 -7.88 0.20
CA LEU A 120 2.55 -8.66 0.86
C LEU A 120 2.21 -10.13 0.61
N LYS A 121 2.58 -10.66 -0.56
CA LYS A 121 2.94 -12.07 -0.67
C LYS A 121 4.26 -12.24 0.07
N LEU A 122 4.19 -12.16 1.40
CA LEU A 122 5.18 -12.81 2.24
C LEU A 122 5.02 -14.30 1.97
N PRO A 123 5.99 -14.98 1.33
CA PRO A 123 6.01 -16.42 1.45
C PRO A 123 6.23 -16.72 2.94
N ALA A 124 5.25 -17.36 3.56
CA ALA A 124 5.27 -17.87 4.93
C ALA A 124 5.11 -16.84 6.09
N ILE A 125 3.93 -16.22 6.18
CA ILE A 125 3.25 -16.15 7.49
C ILE A 125 1.91 -16.84 7.32
N THR A 126 1.84 -18.14 7.62
CA THR A 126 0.57 -18.84 7.80
C THR A 126 -0.07 -18.29 9.06
N TRP A 127 -1.16 -17.54 8.93
CA TRP A 127 -2.00 -17.22 10.07
C TRP A 127 -2.57 -18.55 10.60
N PRO A 128 -2.40 -18.91 11.88
CA PRO A 128 -3.07 -20.09 12.41
C PRO A 128 -4.56 -19.89 12.25
N THR A 129 -5.21 -20.80 11.53
CA THR A 129 -6.66 -20.90 11.53
C THR A 129 -7.10 -21.17 12.96
N PRO A 130 -8.09 -20.44 13.50
CA PRO A 130 -8.65 -20.80 14.80
C PRO A 130 -9.26 -22.19 14.64
N THR A 131 -8.66 -23.18 15.32
CA THR A 131 -9.27 -24.49 15.46
C THR A 131 -10.59 -24.30 16.20
N SER A 132 -11.70 -24.52 15.50
CA SER A 132 -12.97 -24.74 16.17
C SER A 132 -12.85 -26.03 16.97
N ASN A 133 -12.59 -25.91 18.27
CA ASN A 133 -12.80 -27.02 19.20
C ASN A 133 -14.30 -27.30 19.25
N SER A 134 -14.78 -28.16 18.35
CA SER A 134 -16.04 -28.87 18.57
C SER A 134 -15.75 -29.99 19.57
N THR A 135 -16.10 -29.74 20.83
CA THR A 135 -16.21 -30.75 21.87
C THR A 135 -17.28 -31.76 21.46
N SER A 136 -16.91 -32.87 20.80
CA SER A 136 -17.78 -34.02 20.65
C SER A 136 -17.63 -34.91 21.88
N GLY A 137 -18.70 -34.96 22.67
CA GLY A 137 -18.79 -35.70 23.92
C GLY A 137 -18.47 -37.19 23.78
N SER A 138 -17.87 -37.71 24.83
CA SER A 138 -17.65 -39.14 25.06
C SER A 138 -18.99 -39.87 25.15
N SER A 139 -19.19 -40.84 24.26
CA SER A 139 -20.15 -41.93 24.45
C SER A 139 -19.40 -43.14 24.99
N ILE A 140 -19.73 -43.57 26.21
CA ILE A 140 -19.34 -44.87 26.78
C ILE A 140 -20.31 -45.93 26.24
N PRO A 141 -19.83 -47.15 25.96
CA PRO A 141 -20.68 -48.31 26.23
C PRO A 141 -19.97 -49.45 26.98
N GLY A 142 -20.72 -50.06 27.89
CA GLY A 142 -20.79 -51.51 28.14
C GLY A 142 -19.62 -52.16 28.86
#